data_AF-A0A7Y6XT55-F1
#
_entry.id   AF-A0A7Y6XT55-F1
#
_cell.length_a   1.000
_cell.length_b   1.000
_cell.length_c   1.000
_cell.angle_alpha   90.00
_cell.angle_beta   90.00
_cell.angle_gamma   90.00
#
_symmetry.space_group_name_H-M   'P 1'
#
loop_
_entity.id
_entity.type
_entity.pdbx_description
1 polymer ?
#
loop_
_entity_poly.entity_id
_entity_poly.type
_entity_poly.pdbx_seq_one_letter_code
_entity_poly.pdbx_strand_id
1 'polypeptide(L)'
;MEESELVLRLKNRDKNALSYLYDKYNAALYGVASRIIKNDDVTEEVLQDVFIKIWNKIEMYDASKGRFFTWMMNLTRNASIDKLRSKEISRSSKTDSIDDYVYTFDRENSTEMSTDAIGVKTLMDSLVEDQKFILQKIYFEGFTHAEIAEEYDIPLGTVKSRLRSALNHMRKRVA
;
A
#
# COMPACT_ATOMS: atom_id res chain seq x y z
N MET A 1 0.59 22.47 -12.17
CA MET A 1 -0.83 22.07 -12.27
C MET A 1 -1.31 21.78 -10.86
N GLU A 2 -2.35 22.48 -10.43
CA GLU A 2 -2.99 22.25 -9.12
C GLU A 2 -3.72 20.90 -9.10
N GLU A 3 -3.94 20.33 -7.90
CA GLU A 3 -4.59 19.01 -7.75
C GLU A 3 -6.01 19.01 -8.35
N SER A 4 -6.80 20.07 -8.11
CA SER A 4 -8.16 20.21 -8.61
C SER A 4 -8.22 20.29 -10.14
N GLU A 5 -7.27 21.02 -10.75
CA GLU A 5 -7.14 21.14 -12.20
C GLU A 5 -6.77 19.79 -12.83
N LEU A 6 -5.81 19.08 -12.23
CA LEU A 6 -5.40 17.74 -12.68
C LEU A 6 -6.56 16.75 -12.65
N VAL A 7 -7.31 16.72 -11.55
CA VAL A 7 -8.48 15.84 -11.39
C VAL A 7 -9.55 16.17 -12.44
N LEU A 8 -9.86 17.44 -12.66
CA LEU A 8 -10.85 17.87 -13.66
C LEU A 8 -10.45 17.40 -15.07
N ARG A 9 -9.18 17.57 -15.45
CA ARG A 9 -8.67 17.14 -16.75
C ARG A 9 -8.70 15.61 -16.91
N LEU A 10 -8.39 14.87 -15.84
CA LEU A 10 -8.50 13.40 -15.84
C LEU A 10 -9.96 12.93 -16.03
N LYS A 11 -10.93 13.58 -15.36
CA LYS A 11 -12.37 13.31 -15.57
C LYS A 11 -12.80 13.59 -17.01
N ASN A 12 -12.28 14.67 -17.59
CA ASN A 12 -12.49 15.02 -19.00
C ASN A 12 -11.71 14.14 -20.00
N ARG A 13 -11.08 13.05 -19.55
CA ARG A 13 -10.33 12.10 -20.40
C ARG A 13 -9.19 12.75 -21.18
N ASP A 14 -8.53 13.75 -20.60
CA ASP A 14 -7.32 14.34 -21.14
C ASP A 14 -6.10 13.43 -20.90
N LYS A 15 -5.53 12.89 -21.98
CA LYS A 15 -4.36 12.01 -21.93
C LYS A 15 -3.10 12.72 -21.40
N ASN A 16 -2.96 14.03 -21.62
CA ASN A 16 -1.82 14.80 -21.12
C ASN A 16 -1.84 14.90 -19.59
N ALA A 17 -3.04 14.93 -19.01
CA ALA A 17 -3.22 14.91 -17.56
C ALA A 17 -2.79 13.55 -16.97
N LEU A 18 -3.06 12.44 -17.66
CA LEU A 18 -2.59 11.12 -17.24
C LEU A 18 -1.06 11.00 -17.33
N SER A 19 -0.44 11.52 -18.38
CA SER A 19 1.02 11.56 -18.49
C SER A 19 1.65 12.38 -17.36
N TYR A 20 1.11 13.58 -17.10
CA TYR A 20 1.57 14.42 -15.99
C TYR A 20 1.41 13.71 -14.63
N LEU A 21 0.30 13.00 -14.43
CA LEU A 21 0.07 12.20 -13.23
C LEU A 21 1.13 11.10 -13.08
N TYR A 22 1.43 10.39 -14.17
CA TYR A 22 2.45 9.35 -14.20
C TYR A 22 3.80 9.93 -13.79
N ASP A 23 4.29 10.95 -14.49
CA ASP A 23 5.59 11.56 -14.24
C ASP A 23 5.74 12.05 -12.80
N LYS A 24 4.65 12.58 -12.21
CA LYS A 24 4.65 13.14 -10.86
C LYS A 24 4.55 12.10 -9.75
N TYR A 25 3.78 11.03 -9.92
CA TYR A 25 3.43 10.11 -8.84
C TYR A 25 3.95 8.68 -8.99
N ASN A 26 4.55 8.31 -10.14
CA ASN A 26 5.03 6.94 -10.38
C ASN A 26 5.94 6.44 -9.25
N ALA A 27 6.96 7.19 -8.85
CA ALA A 27 7.93 6.75 -7.86
C ALA A 27 7.31 6.51 -6.47
N ALA A 28 6.37 7.38 -6.07
CA ALA A 28 5.66 7.24 -4.81
C ALA A 28 4.74 6.01 -4.80
N LEU A 29 4.00 5.77 -5.89
CA LEU A 29 3.11 4.60 -6.00
C LEU A 29 3.93 3.31 -6.16
N TYR A 30 5.03 3.32 -6.90
CA TYR A 30 5.97 2.20 -7.01
C TYR A 30 6.50 1.80 -5.63
N GLY A 31 6.95 2.77 -4.83
CA GLY A 31 7.47 2.52 -3.49
C GLY A 31 6.45 1.90 -2.53
N VAL A 32 5.14 2.07 -2.78
CA VAL A 32 4.09 1.37 -2.04
C VAL A 32 3.92 -0.05 -2.53
N ALA A 33 3.87 -0.24 -3.85
CA ALA A 33 3.69 -1.54 -4.46
C ALA A 33 4.88 -2.47 -4.12
N SER A 34 6.12 -2.00 -4.17
CA SER A 34 7.33 -2.78 -3.89
C SER A 34 7.48 -3.19 -2.42
N ARG A 35 6.80 -2.49 -1.50
CA ARG A 35 6.72 -2.94 -0.09
C ARG A 35 5.89 -4.21 0.05
N ILE A 36 4.85 -4.35 -0.78
CA ILE A 36 3.91 -5.48 -0.78
C ILE A 36 4.43 -6.61 -1.70
N ILE A 37 4.95 -6.26 -2.87
CA ILE A 37 5.41 -7.20 -3.89
C ILE A 37 6.94 -7.23 -3.91
N LYS A 38 7.53 -8.36 -3.51
CA LYS A 38 8.99 -8.57 -3.50
C LYS A 38 9.53 -9.06 -4.85
N ASN A 39 9.09 -8.43 -5.93
CA ASN A 39 9.52 -8.72 -7.29
C ASN A 39 9.30 -7.48 -8.16
N ASP A 40 10.37 -6.95 -8.75
CA ASP A 40 10.33 -5.67 -9.47
C ASP A 40 9.46 -5.73 -10.73
N ASP A 41 9.59 -6.79 -11.55
CA ASP A 41 8.79 -6.95 -12.78
C ASP A 41 7.29 -6.94 -12.50
N VAL A 42 6.86 -7.69 -11.48
CA VAL A 42 5.45 -7.74 -11.06
C VAL A 42 5.01 -6.41 -10.44
N THR A 43 5.91 -5.71 -9.75
CA THR A 43 5.63 -4.39 -9.18
C THR A 43 5.37 -3.37 -10.28
N GLU A 44 6.18 -3.39 -11.34
CA GLU A 44 6.02 -2.51 -12.50
C GLU A 44 4.71 -2.80 -13.24
N GLU A 45 4.38 -4.08 -13.45
CA GLU A 45 3.09 -4.49 -14.05
C GLU A 45 1.90 -3.94 -13.23
N VAL A 46 1.94 -4.09 -11.90
CA VAL A 46 0.90 -3.57 -11.01
C VAL A 46 0.84 -2.05 -11.05
N LEU A 47 1.97 -1.36 -11.14
CA LEU A 47 1.99 0.09 -11.26
C LEU A 47 1.26 0.54 -12.53
N GLN A 48 1.52 -0.11 -13.67
CA GLN A 48 0.83 0.19 -14.92
C GLN A 48 -0.69 -0.03 -14.79
N ASP A 49 -1.10 -1.17 -14.22
CA ASP A 49 -2.52 -1.47 -13.92
C ASP A 49 -3.16 -0.42 -13.03
N VAL A 50 -2.44 0.10 -12.04
CA VAL A 50 -2.92 1.14 -11.13
C VAL A 50 -3.22 2.43 -11.88
N PHE A 51 -2.36 2.88 -12.79
CA PHE A 51 -2.62 4.08 -13.59
C PHE A 51 -3.83 3.90 -14.51
N ILE A 52 -4.02 2.71 -15.08
CA ILE A 52 -5.21 2.35 -15.85
C ILE A 52 -6.46 2.37 -14.94
N LYS A 53 -6.36 1.82 -13.72
CA LYS A 53 -7.46 1.85 -12.74
C LYS A 53 -7.79 3.28 -12.31
N ILE A 54 -6.79 4.14 -12.09
CA ILE A 54 -7.00 5.57 -11.78
C ILE A 54 -7.78 6.23 -12.90
N TRP A 55 -7.32 6.06 -14.15
CA TRP A 55 -8.01 6.57 -15.32
C TRP A 55 -9.46 6.11 -15.36
N ASN A 56 -9.72 4.81 -15.19
CA ASN A 56 -11.07 4.25 -15.27
C ASN A 56 -11.98 4.69 -14.12
N LYS A 57 -11.44 4.86 -12.90
CA LYS A 57 -12.21 5.14 -11.67
C LYS A 57 -12.18 6.61 -11.24
N ILE A 58 -11.59 7.52 -12.00
CA ILE A 58 -11.45 8.93 -11.61
C ILE A 58 -12.78 9.59 -11.25
N GLU A 59 -13.90 9.17 -11.87
CA GLU A 59 -15.24 9.67 -11.55
C GLU A 59 -15.67 9.37 -10.11
N MET A 60 -15.15 8.30 -9.53
CA MET A 60 -15.44 7.90 -8.14
C MET A 60 -14.64 8.73 -7.12
N TYR A 61 -13.65 9.51 -7.55
CA TYR A 61 -12.91 10.39 -6.66
C TYR A 61 -13.76 11.60 -6.23
N ASP A 62 -13.77 11.82 -4.92
CA ASP A 62 -14.53 12.85 -4.23
C ASP A 62 -13.61 13.55 -3.22
N ALA A 63 -13.33 14.82 -3.48
CA ALA A 63 -12.43 15.65 -2.65
C ALA A 63 -12.96 15.85 -1.22
N SER A 64 -14.27 15.70 -0.98
CA SER A 64 -14.84 15.79 0.37
C SER A 64 -14.49 14.57 1.24
N LYS A 65 -14.16 13.43 0.62
CA LYS A 65 -13.85 12.17 1.32
C LYS A 65 -12.35 11.98 1.58
N GLY A 66 -11.49 12.79 0.96
CA GLY A 66 -10.05 12.74 1.18
C GLY A 66 -9.23 13.35 0.04
N ARG A 67 -7.93 13.46 0.28
CA ARG A 67 -6.96 13.96 -0.70
C ARG A 67 -6.81 12.99 -1.87
N PHE A 68 -6.56 13.51 -3.06
CA PHE A 68 -6.42 12.70 -4.26
C PHE A 68 -5.26 11.70 -4.15
N PHE A 69 -4.13 12.13 -3.61
CA PHE A 69 -2.99 11.25 -3.36
C PHE A 69 -3.34 10.05 -2.46
N THR A 70 -4.10 10.27 -1.39
CA THR A 70 -4.52 9.18 -0.50
C THR A 70 -5.44 8.17 -1.21
N TRP A 71 -6.31 8.65 -2.10
CA TRP A 71 -7.16 7.78 -2.90
C TRP A 71 -6.33 6.91 -3.87
N MET A 72 -5.33 7.48 -4.54
CA MET A 72 -4.42 6.71 -5.40
C MET A 72 -3.62 5.68 -4.61
N MET A 73 -3.06 6.05 -3.46
CA MET A 73 -2.33 5.14 -2.58
C MET A 73 -3.15 3.91 -2.17
N ASN A 74 -4.44 4.11 -1.85
CA ASN A 74 -5.35 3.01 -1.52
C ASN A 74 -5.60 2.10 -2.72
N LEU A 75 -5.76 2.67 -3.90
CA LEU A 75 -5.93 1.91 -5.13
C LEU A 75 -4.68 1.08 -5.45
N THR A 76 -3.49 1.65 -5.29
CA THR A 76 -2.21 0.95 -5.43
C THR A 76 -2.11 -0.22 -4.47
N ARG A 77 -2.32 0.03 -3.17
CA ARG A 77 -2.28 -1.02 -2.15
C ARG A 77 -3.20 -2.17 -2.48
N ASN A 78 -4.46 -1.87 -2.81
CA ASN A 78 -5.44 -2.91 -3.14
C ASN A 78 -5.01 -3.71 -4.37
N ALA A 79 -4.56 -3.03 -5.44
CA ALA A 79 -4.07 -3.71 -6.64
C ALA A 79 -2.85 -4.60 -6.36
N SER A 80 -1.93 -4.16 -5.49
CA SER A 80 -0.77 -4.96 -5.11
C SER A 80 -1.14 -6.21 -4.33
N ILE A 81 -2.07 -6.09 -3.37
CA ILE A 81 -2.58 -7.23 -2.58
C ILE A 81 -3.30 -8.22 -3.49
N ASP A 82 -4.16 -7.73 -4.38
CA ASP A 82 -4.88 -8.57 -5.35
C ASP A 82 -3.92 -9.36 -6.24
N LYS A 83 -2.86 -8.70 -6.75
CA LYS A 83 -1.84 -9.36 -7.57
C LYS A 83 -1.07 -10.41 -6.78
N LEU A 84 -0.62 -10.09 -5.56
CA LEU A 84 0.10 -11.02 -4.69
C LEU A 84 -0.72 -12.30 -4.46
N ARG A 85 -2.00 -12.14 -4.13
CA ARG A 85 -2.94 -13.25 -3.92
C ARG A 85 -3.17 -14.10 -5.16
N SER A 86 -3.34 -13.48 -6.33
CA SER A 86 -3.50 -14.26 -7.58
C SER A 86 -2.28 -15.14 -7.89
N LYS A 87 -1.07 -14.68 -7.52
CA LYS A 87 0.18 -15.44 -7.68
C LYS A 87 0.26 -16.58 -6.67
N GLU A 88 -0.18 -16.37 -5.43
CA GLU A 88 -0.27 -17.42 -4.40
C GLU A 88 -1.32 -18.48 -4.75
N ILE A 89 -2.51 -18.08 -5.22
CA ILE A 89 -3.55 -19.00 -5.69
C ILE A 89 -3.07 -19.80 -6.91
N SER A 90 -2.35 -19.16 -7.84
CA SER A 90 -1.74 -19.84 -9.00
C SER A 90 -0.64 -20.84 -8.59
N ARG A 91 0.04 -20.58 -7.47
CA ARG A 91 1.02 -21.51 -6.88
C ARG A 91 0.34 -22.66 -6.12
N SER A 92 -0.72 -22.40 -5.36
CA SER A 92 -1.43 -23.44 -4.58
C SER A 92 -2.29 -24.37 -5.45
N SER A 93 -2.75 -23.91 -6.61
CA SER A 93 -3.47 -24.72 -7.60
C SER A 93 -2.57 -25.59 -8.50
N LYS A 94 -1.25 -25.45 -8.37
CA LYS A 94 -0.24 -26.33 -8.98
C LYS A 94 0.43 -27.13 -7.86
N THR A 95 -0.24 -28.18 -7.38
CA THR A 95 0.19 -28.99 -6.24
C THR A 95 1.56 -29.67 -6.47
N ASP A 96 2.35 -29.76 -5.38
CA ASP A 96 3.56 -30.57 -5.18
C ASP A 96 4.71 -30.43 -6.17
N SER A 97 5.56 -29.44 -5.92
CA SER A 97 7.01 -29.64 -6.00
C SER A 97 7.66 -28.86 -4.88
N ILE A 98 8.13 -29.59 -3.86
CA ILE A 98 9.09 -29.11 -2.87
C ILE A 98 10.30 -28.63 -3.65
N ASP A 99 10.41 -27.32 -3.82
CA ASP A 99 11.68 -26.67 -4.10
C ASP A 99 11.87 -25.59 -3.04
N ASP A 100 12.80 -25.92 -2.17
CA ASP A 100 13.24 -25.23 -0.99
C ASP A 100 13.86 -23.88 -1.37
N TYR A 101 13.03 -22.84 -1.51
CA TYR A 101 13.52 -21.47 -1.48
C TYR A 101 13.67 -21.06 -0.01
N VAL A 102 14.79 -21.48 0.57
CA VAL A 102 15.37 -20.91 1.77
C VAL A 102 15.53 -19.40 1.52
N TYR A 103 14.60 -18.60 2.00
CA TYR A 103 14.81 -17.16 2.13
C TYR A 103 15.83 -16.96 3.26
N THR A 104 17.10 -17.00 2.87
CA THR A 104 18.18 -16.42 3.66
C THR A 104 17.78 -14.99 3.99
N PHE A 105 17.68 -14.72 5.28
CA PHE A 105 17.38 -13.43 5.84
C PHE A 105 18.60 -12.52 5.65
N ASP A 106 18.87 -12.09 4.41
CA ASP A 106 19.91 -11.11 4.12
C ASP A 106 19.42 -9.73 4.55
N ARG A 107 19.54 -9.50 5.86
CA ARG A 107 19.77 -8.19 6.47
C ARG A 107 21.05 -7.61 5.87
N GLU A 108 21.05 -7.07 4.65
CA GLU A 108 22.14 -6.15 4.25
C GLU A 108 21.92 -5.32 2.98
N ASN A 109 20.73 -5.31 2.37
CA ASN A 109 20.44 -4.37 1.27
C ASN A 109 19.19 -3.52 1.52
N SER A 110 19.07 -2.97 2.73
CA SER A 110 18.36 -1.70 2.87
C SER A 110 19.24 -0.64 2.22
N THR A 111 18.94 -0.32 0.96
CA THR A 111 19.46 0.90 0.34
C THR A 111 19.20 2.02 1.33
N GLU A 112 20.29 2.59 1.82
CA GLU A 112 20.34 3.76 2.69
C GLU A 112 19.69 4.93 1.93
N MET A 113 18.36 4.96 1.90
CA MET A 113 17.65 6.21 1.66
C MET A 113 17.68 6.94 3.00
N SER A 114 18.85 7.53 3.24
CA SER A 114 19.19 8.50 4.26
C SER A 114 18.22 9.67 4.23
N THR A 115 17.04 9.43 4.77
CA THR A 115 16.29 10.44 5.47
C THR A 115 15.73 9.75 6.69
N ASP A 116 16.11 10.26 7.85
CA ASP A 116 15.31 10.23 9.05
C ASP A 116 13.92 10.77 8.66
N ALA A 117 13.07 9.89 8.11
CA ALA A 117 11.79 10.26 7.53
C ALA A 117 10.81 10.48 8.68
N ILE A 118 10.97 11.65 9.32
CA ILE A 118 9.97 12.34 10.14
C ILE A 118 9.50 11.47 11.32
N GLY A 119 10.41 11.01 12.18
CA GLY A 119 10.05 10.43 13.48
C GLY A 119 9.06 9.26 13.44
N VAL A 120 8.82 8.63 12.28
CA VAL A 120 7.83 7.55 12.12
C VAL A 120 8.23 6.36 12.98
N LYS A 121 9.53 6.05 13.05
CA LYS A 121 10.07 5.04 13.94
C LYS A 121 9.78 5.37 15.41
N THR A 122 10.05 6.61 15.83
CA THR A 122 9.75 7.11 17.18
C THR A 122 8.26 7.07 17.51
N LEU A 123 7.39 7.38 16.54
CA LEU A 123 5.93 7.28 16.70
C LEU A 123 5.49 5.81 16.80
N MET A 124 6.07 4.90 16.00
CA MET A 124 5.79 3.48 16.09
C MET A 124 6.22 2.89 17.43
N ASP A 125 7.35 3.34 17.98
CA ASP A 125 7.85 2.89 19.29
C ASP A 125 7.03 3.44 20.45
N SER A 126 6.16 4.42 20.20
CA SER A 126 5.23 4.94 21.21
C SER A 126 3.92 4.15 21.35
N LEU A 127 3.68 3.21 20.44
CA LEU A 127 2.47 2.41 20.41
C LEU A 127 2.63 1.16 21.26
N VAL A 128 1.50 0.65 21.78
CA VAL A 128 1.47 -0.66 22.44
C VAL A 128 1.71 -1.75 21.40
N GLU A 129 2.31 -2.87 21.78
CA GLU A 129 2.73 -3.95 20.87
C GLU A 129 1.61 -4.43 19.95
N ASP A 130 0.40 -4.61 20.48
CA ASP A 130 -0.79 -4.97 19.69
C ASP A 130 -1.12 -3.96 18.58
N GLN A 131 -0.90 -2.66 18.83
CA GLN A 131 -1.15 -1.60 17.85
C GLN A 131 -0.05 -1.57 16.79
N LYS A 132 1.20 -1.74 17.23
CA LYS A 132 2.38 -1.84 16.37
C LYS A 132 2.27 -3.04 15.43
N PHE A 133 1.88 -4.20 15.95
CA PHE A 133 1.64 -5.43 15.19
C PHE A 133 0.63 -5.22 14.06
N ILE A 134 -0.56 -4.69 14.36
CA ILE A 134 -1.60 -4.48 13.35
C ILE A 134 -1.14 -3.47 12.28
N LEU A 135 -0.49 -2.37 12.70
CA LEU A 135 0.06 -1.41 11.74
C LEU A 135 1.12 -2.06 10.85
N GLN A 136 1.97 -2.90 11.41
CA GLN A 136 3.04 -3.53 10.66
C GLN A 136 2.51 -4.49 9.61
N LYS A 137 1.59 -5.36 10.02
CA LYS A 137 0.93 -6.31 9.11
C LYS A 137 0.22 -5.59 7.98
N ILE A 138 -0.53 -4.54 8.27
CA ILE A 138 -1.28 -3.80 7.24
C ILE A 138 -0.34 -2.99 6.35
N TYR A 139 0.50 -2.13 6.92
CA TYR A 139 1.20 -1.11 6.15
C TYR A 139 2.52 -1.57 5.54
N PHE A 140 3.23 -2.51 6.18
CA PHE A 140 4.54 -3.00 5.74
C PHE A 140 4.48 -4.39 5.11
N GLU A 141 3.57 -5.26 5.57
CA GLU A 141 3.45 -6.63 5.07
C GLU A 141 2.26 -6.84 4.13
N GLY A 142 1.37 -5.85 3.99
CA GLY A 142 0.29 -5.88 3.00
C GLY A 142 -0.95 -6.67 3.41
N PHE A 143 -1.06 -7.12 4.66
CA PHE A 143 -2.25 -7.83 5.12
C PHE A 143 -3.51 -6.94 5.10
N THR A 144 -4.63 -7.52 4.76
CA THR A 144 -5.96 -6.95 4.98
C THR A 144 -6.43 -7.19 6.41
N HIS A 145 -7.44 -6.42 6.83
CA HIS A 145 -8.02 -6.58 8.18
C HIS A 145 -8.63 -7.97 8.40
N ALA A 146 -9.19 -8.56 7.35
CA ALA A 146 -9.81 -9.88 7.40
C ALA A 146 -8.75 -10.98 7.51
N GLU A 147 -7.64 -10.88 6.77
CA GLU A 147 -6.54 -11.85 6.88
C GLU A 147 -5.89 -11.81 8.26
N ILE A 148 -5.68 -10.63 8.84
CA ILE A 148 -5.16 -10.57 10.22
C ILE A 148 -6.13 -11.24 11.19
N ALA A 149 -7.43 -11.08 10.95
CA ALA A 149 -8.43 -11.68 11.81
C ALA A 149 -8.44 -13.21 11.73
N GLU A 150 -8.26 -13.75 10.53
CA GLU A 150 -8.23 -15.18 10.25
C GLU A 150 -6.90 -15.83 10.68
N GLU A 151 -5.77 -15.28 10.23
CA GLU A 151 -4.43 -15.84 10.44
C GLU A 151 -3.99 -15.83 11.91
N TYR A 152 -4.40 -14.81 12.66
CA TYR A 152 -3.99 -14.61 14.05
C TYR A 152 -5.11 -14.85 15.06
N ASP A 153 -6.27 -15.34 14.62
CA ASP A 153 -7.46 -15.58 15.45
C ASP A 153 -7.87 -14.34 16.29
N ILE A 154 -7.85 -13.17 15.65
CA ILE A 154 -8.22 -11.89 16.27
C ILE A 154 -9.57 -11.47 15.69
N PRO A 155 -10.61 -11.16 16.49
CA PRO A 155 -11.88 -10.69 15.93
C PRO A 155 -11.70 -9.48 15.01
N LEU A 156 -12.35 -9.47 13.84
CA LEU A 156 -12.24 -8.37 12.85
C LEU A 156 -12.53 -6.99 13.45
N GLY A 157 -13.48 -6.92 14.39
CA GLY A 157 -13.78 -5.70 15.15
C GLY A 157 -12.58 -5.22 15.98
N THR A 158 -11.84 -6.15 16.58
CA THR A 158 -10.62 -5.89 17.36
C THR A 158 -9.46 -5.44 16.47
N VAL A 159 -9.28 -6.04 15.29
CA VAL A 159 -8.28 -5.58 14.30
C VAL A 159 -8.55 -4.13 13.92
N LYS A 160 -9.80 -3.79 13.57
CA LYS A 160 -10.19 -2.42 13.20
C LYS A 160 -10.07 -1.44 14.36
N SER A 161 -10.42 -1.85 15.59
CA SER A 161 -10.34 -0.98 16.77
C SER A 161 -8.91 -0.72 17.21
N ARG A 162 -8.02 -1.72 17.15
CA ARG A 162 -6.58 -1.59 17.39
C ARG A 162 -5.94 -0.65 16.37
N LEU A 163 -6.24 -0.82 15.08
CA LEU A 163 -5.76 0.09 14.04
C LEU A 163 -6.21 1.54 14.29
N ARG A 164 -7.52 1.74 14.55
CA ARG A 164 -8.06 3.08 14.80
C ARG A 164 -7.41 3.74 16.02
N SER A 165 -7.20 2.98 17.08
CA SER A 165 -6.52 3.45 18.30
C SER A 165 -5.08 3.85 18.01
N ALA A 166 -4.35 3.04 17.23
CA ALA A 166 -2.98 3.30 16.83
C ALA A 166 -2.86 4.62 16.03
N LEU A 167 -3.70 4.78 15.00
CA LEU A 167 -3.72 5.99 14.17
C LEU A 167 -4.09 7.25 14.97
N ASN A 168 -5.05 7.14 15.89
CA ASN A 168 -5.41 8.24 16.79
C ASN A 168 -4.26 8.60 17.74
N HIS A 169 -3.52 7.62 18.25
CA HIS A 169 -2.36 7.87 19.12
C HIS A 169 -1.25 8.59 18.34
N MET A 170 -0.91 8.11 17.14
CA MET A 170 0.09 8.76 16.29
C MET A 170 -0.32 10.19 15.93
N ARG A 171 -1.59 10.42 15.58
CA ARG A 171 -2.10 11.76 15.24
C ARG A 171 -1.94 12.77 16.38
N LYS A 172 -2.15 12.35 17.63
CA LYS A 172 -1.99 13.22 18.82
C LYS A 172 -0.54 13.63 19.09
N ARG A 173 0.44 12.87 18.60
CA ARG A 173 1.87 13.15 18.80
C ARG A 173 2.50 13.95 17.66
N VAL A 174 1.82 14.03 16.51
CA VAL A 174 2.24 14.80 15.34
C VAL A 174 1.60 16.20 15.32
N ALA A 175 0.49 16.38 16.06
CA ALA A 175 -0.17 17.68 16.28
C ALA A 175 0.43 18.41 17.48
#